data_AF-A0A444XFH9-F1
#
_entry.id   AF-A0A444XFH9-F1
#
_cell.length_a   1.000
_cell.length_b   1.000
_cell.length_c   1.000
_cell.angle_alpha   90.00
_cell.angle_beta   90.00
_cell.angle_gamma   90.00
#
_symmetry.space_group_name_H-M   'P 1'
#
loop_
_entity.id
_entity.type
_entity.pdbx_description
1 polymer ?
#
loop_
_entity_poly.entity_id
_entity_poly.type
_entity_poly.pdbx_seq_one_letter_code
_entity_poly.pdbx_strand_id
1 'polypeptide(L)'
;MLKQHRELSMSIRRTIENNEEAGIRPSKTYQSFVAAAGGHRELNFIEKDVKNYITREVRNVSEQEDAKEFGKSRAAFEYFGDVISFDTTYNTNRDNLVCGSFVGVNHHGQSTLLGCSLMKNEEIESFKWLFQC
;
A
#
# COMPACT_ATOMS: atom_id res chain seq x y z
N MET A 1 -11.70 22.12 -8.61
CA MET A 1 -11.01 21.96 -9.92
C MET A 1 -11.06 20.50 -10.32
N LEU A 2 -11.63 20.21 -11.49
CA LEU A 2 -11.93 18.86 -11.97
C LEU A 2 -10.63 18.05 -12.18
N LYS A 3 -10.51 16.91 -11.50
CA LYS A 3 -9.49 15.88 -11.77
C LYS A 3 -9.76 15.34 -13.18
N GLN A 4 -9.07 15.84 -14.20
CA GLN A 4 -9.02 15.11 -15.47
C GLN A 4 -8.33 13.77 -15.22
N HIS A 5 -9.05 12.70 -15.51
CA HIS A 5 -8.56 11.33 -15.47
C HIS A 5 -7.57 11.13 -16.63
N ARG A 6 -6.32 11.61 -16.46
CA ARG A 6 -5.23 11.29 -17.38
C ARG A 6 -4.80 9.86 -17.10
N GLU A 7 -5.25 8.92 -17.92
CA GLU A 7 -4.88 7.51 -17.75
C GLU A 7 -3.54 7.22 -18.42
N LEU A 8 -2.61 6.69 -17.63
CA LEU A 8 -1.37 6.10 -18.14
C LEU A 8 -1.72 4.80 -18.85
N SER A 9 -1.16 4.60 -20.05
CA SER A 9 -1.30 3.35 -20.80
C SER A 9 -0.62 2.18 -20.07
N MET A 10 -1.02 0.95 -20.38
CA MET A 10 -0.43 -0.25 -19.78
C MET A 10 1.08 -0.37 -19.98
N SER A 11 1.61 0.03 -21.14
CA SER A 11 3.05 -0.01 -21.42
C SER A 11 3.82 1.00 -20.56
N ILE A 12 3.24 2.19 -20.33
CA ILE A 12 3.81 3.21 -19.45
C ILE A 12 3.81 2.71 -18.00
N ARG A 13 2.68 2.15 -17.53
CA ARG A 13 2.55 1.59 -16.17
C ARG A 13 3.61 0.54 -15.88
N ARG A 14 3.77 -0.45 -16.76
CA ARG A 14 4.79 -1.51 -16.62
C ARG A 14 6.22 -0.94 -16.54
N THR A 15 6.50 0.11 -17.30
CA THR A 15 7.82 0.75 -17.26
C THR A 15 8.03 1.52 -15.96
N ILE A 16 6.99 2.17 -15.42
CA ILE A 16 7.04 2.82 -14.11
C ILE A 16 7.26 1.79 -13.00
N GLU A 17 6.54 0.67 -13.03
CA GLU A 17 6.69 -0.45 -12.09
C GLU A 17 8.11 -1.01 -12.07
N ASN A 18 8.65 -1.35 -13.24
CA ASN A 18 10.03 -1.85 -13.36
C ASN A 18 11.06 -0.86 -12.80
N ASN A 19 10.85 0.43 -13.03
CA ASN A 19 11.74 1.47 -12.54
C ASN A 19 11.60 1.67 -11.02
N GLU A 20 10.38 1.57 -10.48
CA GLU A 20 10.13 1.64 -9.04
C GLU A 20 10.77 0.45 -8.31
N GLU A 21 10.63 -0.76 -8.86
CA GLU A 21 11.29 -1.97 -8.35
C GLU A 21 12.82 -1.84 -8.39
N ALA A 22 13.36 -1.16 -9.42
CA ALA A 22 14.77 -0.81 -9.51
C ALA A 22 15.19 0.39 -8.62
N GLY A 23 14.27 0.98 -7.85
CA GLY A 23 14.53 2.14 -6.98
C GLY A 23 14.82 3.45 -7.71
N ILE A 24 14.45 3.56 -8.99
CA ILE A 24 14.66 4.74 -9.82
C ILE A 24 13.66 5.81 -9.43
N ARG A 25 14.16 6.98 -9.05
CA ARG A 25 13.31 8.11 -8.64
C ARG A 25 12.26 8.45 -9.70
N PRO A 26 11.02 8.78 -9.31
CA PRO A 26 9.95 9.11 -10.26
C PRO A 26 10.30 10.22 -11.26
N SER A 27 11.11 11.20 -10.83
CA SER A 27 11.58 12.27 -11.70
C SER A 27 12.49 11.77 -12.82
N LYS A 28 13.35 10.77 -12.54
CA LYS A 28 14.21 10.14 -13.55
C LYS A 28 13.41 9.25 -14.50
N THR A 29 12.44 8.52 -13.96
CA THR A 29 11.47 7.74 -14.75
C THR A 29 10.67 8.64 -15.71
N TYR A 30 10.19 9.80 -15.27
CA TYR A 30 9.53 10.74 -16.18
C TYR A 30 10.49 11.25 -17.27
N GLN A 31 11.71 11.61 -16.90
CA GLN A 31 12.70 12.11 -17.87
C GLN A 31 13.11 11.07 -18.91
N SER A 32 13.12 9.77 -18.59
CA SER A 32 13.38 8.74 -19.59
C SER A 32 12.27 8.66 -20.64
N PHE A 33 11.00 8.88 -20.27
CA PHE A 33 9.91 8.98 -21.25
C PHE A 33 10.04 10.21 -22.13
N VAL A 34 10.43 11.35 -21.54
CA VAL A 34 10.66 12.60 -22.29
C VAL A 34 11.76 12.42 -23.33
N ALA A 35 12.86 11.77 -22.93
CA ALA A 35 13.97 11.46 -23.83
C ALA A 35 13.54 10.52 -24.97
N ALA A 36 12.76 9.49 -24.66
CA ALA A 36 12.25 8.55 -25.67
C ALA A 36 11.22 9.18 -26.63
N ALA A 37 10.37 10.09 -26.15
CA ALA A 37 9.36 10.75 -26.97
C ALA A 37 9.91 11.96 -27.77
N GLY A 38 11.16 12.37 -27.50
CA GLY A 38 11.78 13.52 -28.17
C GLY A 38 11.37 14.89 -27.62
N GLY A 39 10.66 14.93 -26.49
CA GLY A 39 10.33 16.18 -25.82
C GLY A 39 9.13 16.09 -24.88
N HIS A 40 8.99 17.11 -24.03
CA HIS A 40 7.91 17.17 -23.04
C HIS A 40 6.51 17.32 -23.66
N ARG A 41 6.41 17.93 -24.85
CA ARG A 41 5.12 18.18 -25.52
C ARG A 41 4.53 16.95 -26.19
N GLU A 42 5.35 15.93 -26.40
CA GLU A 42 4.96 14.66 -27.03
C GLU A 42 4.34 13.67 -26.04
N LEU A 43 4.44 13.94 -24.73
CA LEU A 43 3.80 13.12 -23.70
C LEU A 43 2.42 13.66 -23.34
N ASN A 44 1.45 12.75 -23.21
CA ASN A 44 0.10 13.07 -22.75
C ASN A 44 -0.06 13.06 -21.21
N PHE A 45 1.04 12.86 -20.47
CA PHE A 45 1.09 12.85 -19.01
C PHE A 45 2.28 13.67 -18.50
N ILE A 46 2.22 14.05 -17.23
CA ILE A 46 3.26 14.85 -16.56
C ILE A 46 3.94 14.06 -15.44
N GLU A 47 5.07 14.56 -14.94
CA GLU A 47 5.80 13.94 -13.82
C GLU A 47 4.89 13.67 -12.60
N LYS A 48 3.91 14.56 -12.36
CA LYS A 48 2.94 14.39 -11.28
C LYS A 48 2.08 13.14 -11.45
N ASP A 49 1.78 12.74 -12.68
CA ASP A 49 0.99 11.54 -12.96
C ASP A 49 1.78 10.27 -12.61
N VAL A 50 3.10 10.25 -12.88
CA VAL A 50 4.01 9.16 -12.46
C VAL A 50 4.05 9.07 -10.92
N LYS A 51 4.22 10.19 -10.23
CA LYS A 51 4.22 10.24 -8.76
C LYS A 51 2.89 9.75 -8.18
N ASN A 52 1.77 10.24 -8.71
CA ASN A 52 0.44 9.83 -8.27
C ASN A 52 0.20 8.34 -8.50
N TYR A 53 0.68 7.79 -9.61
CA TYR A 53 0.58 6.37 -9.92
C TYR A 53 1.30 5.53 -8.87
N ILE A 54 2.58 5.81 -8.63
CA ILE A 54 3.39 5.09 -7.64
C ILE A 54 2.77 5.20 -6.25
N THR A 55 2.38 6.40 -5.82
CA THR A 55 1.72 6.57 -4.51
C THR A 55 0.40 5.80 -4.40
N ARG A 56 -0.38 5.70 -5.48
CA ARG A 56 -1.61 4.90 -5.48
C ARG A 56 -1.31 3.41 -5.47
N GLU A 57 -0.32 2.98 -6.24
CA GLU A 57 0.07 1.57 -6.32
C GLU A 57 0.62 1.06 -4.98
N VAL A 58 1.50 1.84 -4.32
CA VAL A 58 2.00 1.54 -2.97
C VAL A 58 0.84 1.38 -1.97
N ARG A 59 -0.19 2.23 -2.04
CA ARG A 59 -1.38 2.09 -1.20
C ARG A 59 -2.15 0.82 -1.49
N ASN A 60 -2.39 0.50 -2.77
CA ASN A 60 -3.12 -0.70 -3.17
C ASN A 60 -2.37 -1.98 -2.75
N VAL A 61 -1.04 -2.00 -2.88
CA VAL A 61 -0.19 -3.13 -2.45
C VAL A 61 -0.25 -3.29 -0.93
N SER A 62 -0.09 -2.20 -0.18
CA SER A 62 -0.24 -2.20 1.29
C SER A 62 -1.60 -2.75 1.69
N GLU A 63 -2.68 -2.25 1.07
CA GLU A 63 -4.04 -2.72 1.30
C GLU A 63 -4.19 -4.24 1.01
N GLN A 64 -3.57 -4.76 -0.04
CA GLN A 64 -3.64 -6.18 -0.36
C GLN A 64 -2.87 -7.06 0.63
N GLU A 65 -1.71 -6.61 1.10
CA GLU A 65 -0.91 -7.32 2.09
C GLU A 65 -1.61 -7.37 3.45
N ASP A 66 -2.17 -6.25 3.89
CA ASP A 66 -2.94 -6.15 5.14
C ASP A 66 -4.16 -7.06 5.14
N ALA A 67 -4.92 -7.10 4.02
CA ALA A 67 -6.08 -7.96 3.86
C ALA A 67 -5.70 -9.45 3.96
N LYS A 68 -4.57 -9.83 3.34
CA LYS A 68 -4.04 -11.19 3.40
C LYS A 68 -3.62 -11.56 4.82
N GLU A 69 -2.99 -10.63 5.53
CA GLU A 69 -2.50 -10.85 6.88
C GLU A 69 -3.65 -10.96 7.89
N PHE A 70 -4.69 -10.13 7.75
CA PHE A 70 -5.92 -10.27 8.53
C PHE A 70 -6.59 -11.64 8.34
N GLY A 71 -6.64 -12.14 7.10
CA GLY A 71 -7.15 -13.48 6.82
C GLY A 71 -6.39 -14.59 7.56
N LYS A 72 -5.06 -14.48 7.70
CA LYS A 72 -4.26 -15.44 8.49
C LYS A 72 -4.60 -15.37 9.98
N SER A 73 -4.77 -14.16 10.51
CA SER A 73 -5.15 -13.94 11.90
C SER A 73 -6.52 -14.57 12.22
N ARG A 74 -7.51 -14.41 11.32
CA ARG A 74 -8.81 -15.08 11.42
C ARG A 74 -8.70 -16.60 11.41
N ALA A 75 -7.90 -17.16 10.50
CA ALA A 75 -7.69 -18.61 10.44
C ALA A 75 -7.00 -19.16 11.70
N ALA A 76 -6.05 -18.41 12.27
CA ALA A 76 -5.41 -18.77 13.53
C ALA A 76 -6.42 -18.76 14.69
N PHE A 77 -7.31 -17.76 14.76
CA PHE A 77 -8.39 -17.73 15.75
C PHE A 77 -9.30 -18.96 15.67
N GLU A 78 -9.80 -19.29 14.48
CA GLU A 78 -10.70 -20.43 14.29
C GLU A 78 -10.03 -21.76 14.65
N TYR A 79 -8.73 -21.89 14.40
CA TYR A 79 -8.00 -23.12 14.68
C TYR A 79 -7.62 -23.28 16.15
N PHE A 80 -7.10 -22.23 16.78
CA PHE A 80 -6.55 -22.30 18.14
C PHE A 80 -7.57 -21.91 19.23
N GLY A 81 -8.63 -21.16 18.88
CA GLY A 81 -9.55 -20.56 19.87
C GLY A 81 -8.88 -19.48 20.73
N ASP A 82 -7.76 -18.92 20.25
CA ASP A 82 -6.92 -17.95 20.96
C ASP A 82 -7.61 -16.59 21.10
N VAL A 83 -7.24 -15.78 22.11
CA VAL A 83 -7.70 -14.39 22.20
C VAL A 83 -6.86 -13.52 21.28
N ILE A 84 -7.50 -12.76 20.36
CA ILE A 84 -6.83 -11.76 19.52
C ILE A 84 -7.00 -10.37 20.15
N SER A 85 -5.87 -9.69 20.38
CA SER A 85 -5.78 -8.26 20.66
C SER A 85 -5.36 -7.52 19.39
N PHE A 86 -5.91 -6.32 19.19
CA PHE A 86 -5.52 -5.42 18.12
C PHE A 86 -5.13 -4.07 18.70
N ASP A 87 -3.95 -3.57 18.34
CA ASP A 87 -3.41 -2.30 18.84
C ASP A 87 -2.80 -1.49 17.69
N THR A 88 -3.10 -0.19 17.62
CA THR A 88 -2.52 0.73 16.65
C THR A 88 -1.38 1.53 17.27
N THR A 89 -0.24 1.53 16.59
CA THR A 89 0.89 2.39 16.92
C THR A 89 1.02 3.48 15.88
N TYR A 90 1.01 4.73 16.34
CA TYR A 90 1.23 5.88 15.49
C TYR A 90 2.72 5.95 15.09
N ASN A 91 3.00 6.24 13.82
CA ASN A 91 4.34 6.49 13.27
C ASN A 91 5.28 5.29 13.09
N THR A 92 5.12 4.53 11.99
CA THR A 92 6.11 3.50 11.60
C THR A 92 6.82 3.76 10.27
N ASN A 93 6.40 4.74 9.46
CA ASN A 93 6.92 4.97 8.10
C ASN A 93 7.06 6.48 7.78
N ARG A 94 8.04 6.84 6.92
CA ARG A 94 8.17 8.14 6.21
C ARG A 94 6.87 8.64 5.58
N ASP A 95 5.92 7.75 5.30
CA ASP A 95 4.61 8.06 4.71
C ASP A 95 3.51 8.37 5.75
N ASN A 96 3.86 8.48 7.04
CA ASN A 96 2.93 8.74 8.16
C ASN A 96 1.74 7.75 8.22
N LEU A 97 1.99 6.48 7.89
CA LEU A 97 0.99 5.41 8.02
C LEU A 97 0.89 4.94 9.48
N VAL A 98 -0.31 4.51 9.85
CA VAL A 98 -0.65 3.92 11.14
C VAL A 98 -0.47 2.41 11.01
N CYS A 99 0.31 1.80 11.91
CA CYS A 99 0.48 0.35 11.95
C CYS A 99 -0.46 -0.27 12.99
N GLY A 100 -1.38 -1.12 12.57
CA GLY A 100 -2.21 -1.95 13.44
C GLY A 100 -1.59 -3.34 13.59
N SER A 101 -1.37 -3.82 14.81
CA SER A 101 -0.83 -5.15 15.07
C SER A 101 -1.92 -6.09 15.60
N PHE A 102 -1.95 -7.32 15.10
CA PHE A 102 -2.82 -8.39 15.59
C PHE A 102 -1.99 -9.36 16.41
N VAL A 103 -2.28 -9.45 17.71
CA VAL A 103 -1.54 -10.29 18.65
C VAL A 103 -2.47 -11.32 19.26
N GLY A 104 -2.19 -12.59 19.03
CA GLY A 104 -2.86 -13.72 19.65
C GLY A 104 -2.19 -14.11 20.97
N VAL A 105 -2.93 -14.76 21.87
CA VAL A 105 -2.37 -15.45 23.04
C VAL A 105 -2.62 -16.94 22.90
N ASN A 106 -1.54 -17.72 22.83
CA ASN A 106 -1.65 -19.17 22.70
C ASN A 106 -2.06 -19.85 24.03
N HIS A 107 -2.28 -21.17 24.01
CA HIS A 107 -2.64 -21.97 25.20
C HIS A 107 -1.61 -21.95 26.35
N HIS A 108 -0.39 -21.48 26.10
CA HIS A 108 0.63 -21.27 27.14
C HIS A 108 0.62 -19.84 27.71
N GLY A 109 -0.31 -18.98 27.29
CA GLY A 109 -0.37 -17.58 27.70
C GLY A 109 0.65 -16.69 27.01
N GLN A 110 1.28 -17.14 25.91
CA GLN A 110 2.32 -16.38 25.21
C GLN A 110 1.70 -15.56 24.08
N SER A 111 2.08 -14.28 24.03
CA SER A 111 1.74 -13.38 22.93
C SER A 111 2.47 -13.78 21.64
N THR A 112 1.72 -13.90 20.56
CA THR A 112 2.21 -14.23 19.21
C THR A 112 1.69 -13.19 18.23
N LEU A 113 2.58 -12.56 17.46
CA LEU A 113 2.16 -11.67 16.38
C LEU A 113 1.52 -12.51 15.27
N LEU A 114 0.22 -12.34 15.07
CA LEU A 114 -0.55 -13.03 14.04
C LEU A 114 -0.56 -12.26 12.72
N GLY A 115 -0.29 -10.96 12.79
CA GLY A 115 -0.33 -10.09 11.64
C GLY A 115 -0.15 -8.62 11.96
N CYS A 116 0.00 -7.81 10.92
CA CYS A 116 -0.08 -6.36 11.00
C CYS A 116 -0.81 -5.78 9.77
N SER A 117 -1.25 -4.52 9.91
CA SER A 117 -1.83 -3.73 8.84
C SER A 117 -1.30 -2.30 8.83
N LEU A 118 -1.25 -1.68 7.66
CA LEU A 118 -0.86 -0.30 7.43
C LEU A 118 -2.05 0.53 6.92
N MET A 119 -2.59 1.34 7.81
CA MET A 119 -3.74 2.21 7.52
C MET A 119 -3.29 3.65 7.31
N LYS A 120 -4.07 4.39 6.51
CA LYS A 120 -3.83 5.81 6.27
C LYS A 120 -4.12 6.68 7.51
N ASN A 121 -5.08 6.29 8.33
CA ASN A 121 -5.50 7.00 9.54
C ASN A 121 -6.28 6.05 10.47
N GLU A 122 -6.59 6.51 11.68
CA GLU A 122 -7.42 5.80 12.68
C GLU A 122 -8.91 6.18 12.54
N GLU A 123 -9.42 6.34 11.32
CA GLU A 123 -10.84 6.60 11.09
C GLU A 123 -11.64 5.29 10.98
N ILE A 124 -12.93 5.36 11.34
CA ILE A 124 -13.85 4.21 11.33
C ILE A 124 -13.85 3.48 9.97
N GLU A 125 -13.77 4.23 8.87
CA GLU A 125 -13.78 3.63 7.52
C GLU A 125 -12.52 2.80 7.22
N SER A 126 -11.35 3.21 7.75
CA SER A 126 -10.12 2.42 7.62
C SER A 126 -10.20 1.12 8.42
N PHE A 127 -10.80 1.15 9.62
CA PHE A 127 -11.04 -0.08 10.38
C PHE A 127 -12.08 -0.99 9.73
N LYS A 128 -13.19 -0.45 9.22
CA LYS A 128 -14.20 -1.25 8.49
C LYS A 128 -13.57 -2.00 7.33
N TRP A 129 -12.74 -1.31 6.54
CA TRP A 129 -12.01 -1.92 5.44
C TRP A 129 -11.10 -3.06 5.93
N LEU A 130 -10.34 -2.83 7.01
CA LEU A 130 -9.43 -3.82 7.59
C LEU A 130 -10.17 -5.07 8.09
N PHE A 131 -11.32 -4.90 8.75
CA PHE A 131 -12.09 -6.00 9.36
C PHE A 131 -13.11 -6.65 8.42
N GLN A 132 -13.28 -6.18 7.18
CA GLN A 132 -14.20 -6.75 6.18
C GLN A 132 -13.58 -7.81 5.27
N CYS A 133 -12.29 -8.14 5.44
CA CYS A 133 -11.59 -9.17 4.69
C CYS A 133 -11.89 -10.60 5.19
#